data_AF-A0A2V7RFC9-F1
#
_entry.id   AF-A0A2V7RFC9-F1
#
_cell.length_a   1.000
_cell.length_b   1.000
_cell.length_c   1.000
_cell.angle_alpha   90.00
_cell.angle_beta   90.00
_cell.angle_gamma   90.00
#
_symmetry.space_group_name_H-M   'P 1'
#
loop_
_entity.id
_entity.type
_entity.pdbx_description
1 polymer ?
#
loop_
_entity_poly.entity_id
_entity_poly.type
_entity_poly.pdbx_seq_one_letter_code
_entity_poly.pdbx_strand_id
1 'polypeptide(L)'
;FAAHQPPGYPPLLAVLFDMVGDSGLRIAVEQNSLAGAPEVVERVWRAAEDLRYGSVFVRTPGPVLTDDHVALQRAGIHAIDVVDFDYGPGNSWWHTPDDTIDKVSARSLQIVGDVAVAVIRSF
;
A
#
# COMPACT_ATOMS: atom_id res chain seq x y z
N PHE A 1 10.00 8.87 11.50
CA PHE A 1 8.96 8.59 12.53
C PHE A 1 9.38 7.48 13.49
N ALA A 2 9.71 6.27 12.99
CA ALA A 2 10.04 5.09 13.81
C ALA A 2 11.01 5.33 14.99
N ALA A 3 12.10 6.09 14.77
CA ALA A 3 13.11 6.39 15.80
C ALA A 3 12.73 7.51 16.79
N HIS A 4 11.69 8.29 16.50
CA HIS A 4 11.33 9.51 17.24
C HIS A 4 9.80 9.63 17.41
N GLN A 5 9.18 8.61 18.00
CA GLN A 5 7.74 8.62 18.21
C GLN A 5 7.34 9.68 19.25
N PRO A 6 6.31 10.49 19.00
CA PRO A 6 5.82 11.45 19.99
C PRO A 6 5.27 10.71 21.23
N PRO A 7 5.46 11.26 22.45
CA PRO A 7 4.94 10.65 23.66
C PRO A 7 3.41 10.47 23.63
N GLY A 8 2.93 9.32 24.10
CA GLY A 8 1.48 9.07 24.29
C GLY A 8 0.70 8.79 23.00
N TYR A 9 1.36 8.53 21.87
CA TYR A 9 0.69 8.31 20.58
C TYR A 9 1.22 7.07 19.85
N PRO A 10 0.87 5.84 20.29
CA PRO A 10 1.03 4.68 19.43
C PRO A 10 -0.09 4.70 18.37
N PRO A 11 0.22 4.82 17.07
CA PRO A 11 -0.81 4.69 16.04
C PRO A 11 -1.41 3.28 16.08
N LEU A 12 -2.72 3.16 15.85
CA LEU A 12 -3.41 1.87 15.83
C LEU A 12 -2.90 0.97 14.70
N LEU A 13 -2.59 1.58 13.55
CA LEU A 13 -1.98 0.96 12.39
C LEU A 13 -1.31 2.04 11.52
N ALA A 14 -0.51 1.61 10.55
CA ALA A 14 0.02 2.44 9.49
C ALA A 14 -0.17 1.76 8.12
N VAL A 15 -0.45 2.55 7.09
CA VAL A 15 -0.49 2.11 5.70
C VAL A 15 0.44 3.02 4.91
N LEU A 16 1.52 2.45 4.38
CA LEU A 16 2.38 3.10 3.40
C LEU A 16 1.71 2.97 2.02
N PHE A 17 1.76 4.04 1.23
CA PHE A 17 1.33 4.05 -0.16
C PHE A 17 2.54 4.39 -1.02
N ASP A 18 3.04 3.43 -1.79
CA ASP A 18 4.15 3.63 -2.72
C ASP A 18 3.74 3.28 -4.15
N MET A 19 4.15 4.11 -5.12
CA MET A 19 3.89 3.89 -6.55
C MET A 19 2.41 3.59 -6.93
N VAL A 20 1.44 4.14 -6.18
CA VAL A 20 -0.01 3.86 -6.36
C VAL A 20 -0.68 4.59 -7.53
N GLY A 21 0.12 5.24 -8.39
CA GLY A 21 -0.36 6.12 -9.45
C GLY A 21 -0.62 5.43 -10.79
N ASP A 22 -0.09 4.23 -11.03
CA ASP A 22 -0.04 3.61 -12.35
C ASP A 22 -1.41 3.54 -13.04
N SER A 23 -1.47 3.91 -14.32
CA SER A 23 -2.60 3.62 -15.20
C SER A 23 -2.97 2.14 -15.28
N GLY A 24 -1.99 1.24 -15.14
CA GLY A 24 -2.13 -0.21 -15.10
C GLY A 24 -2.26 -0.81 -13.70
N LEU A 25 -2.56 0.00 -12.68
CA LEU A 25 -2.42 -0.33 -11.26
C LEU A 25 -2.92 -1.73 -10.89
N ARG A 26 -2.03 -2.50 -10.28
CA ARG A 26 -2.35 -3.81 -9.68
C ARG A 26 -1.56 -4.01 -8.39
N ILE A 27 -2.27 -4.07 -7.27
CA ILE A 27 -1.69 -4.14 -5.94
C ILE A 27 -1.86 -5.56 -5.41
N ALA A 28 -0.75 -6.29 -5.36
CA ALA A 28 -0.65 -7.59 -4.69
C ALA A 28 -0.34 -7.43 -3.20
N VAL A 29 -0.53 -8.48 -2.42
CA VAL A 29 -0.23 -8.45 -0.98
C VAL A 29 1.28 -8.60 -0.77
N GLU A 30 1.96 -7.54 -0.34
CA GLU A 30 3.39 -7.57 -0.03
C GLU A 30 3.70 -8.48 1.17
N GLN A 31 4.79 -9.24 1.10
CA GLN A 31 5.04 -10.33 2.05
C GLN A 31 5.47 -9.89 3.46
N ASN A 32 6.27 -8.83 3.61
CA ASN A 32 6.58 -8.27 4.93
C ASN A 32 5.33 -7.70 5.59
N SER A 33 4.40 -7.15 4.83
CA SER A 33 3.10 -6.68 5.29
C SER A 33 2.24 -7.82 5.79
N LEU A 34 2.16 -8.91 5.01
CA LEU A 34 1.43 -10.11 5.41
C LEU A 34 2.02 -10.77 6.66
N ALA A 35 3.35 -10.77 6.80
CA ALA A 35 4.02 -11.35 7.97
C ALA A 35 3.93 -10.45 9.21
N GLY A 36 4.06 -9.12 9.04
CA GLY A 36 4.19 -8.17 10.13
C GLY A 36 2.87 -7.60 10.66
N ALA A 37 1.84 -7.48 9.82
CA ALA A 37 0.53 -6.94 10.19
C ALA A 37 -0.61 -7.56 9.34
N PRO A 38 -0.81 -8.90 9.37
CA PRO A 38 -1.83 -9.58 8.56
C PRO A 38 -3.25 -9.06 8.79
N GLU A 39 -3.56 -8.59 10.00
CA GLU A 39 -4.85 -8.00 10.33
C GLU A 39 -5.07 -6.63 9.66
N VAL A 40 -4.00 -5.86 9.42
CA VAL A 40 -4.08 -4.60 8.67
C VAL A 40 -4.23 -4.89 7.17
N VAL A 41 -3.51 -5.89 6.65
CA VAL A 41 -3.69 -6.37 5.27
C VAL A 41 -5.15 -6.78 5.03
N GLU A 42 -5.71 -7.62 5.91
CA GLU A 42 -7.09 -8.07 5.80
C GLU A 42 -8.07 -6.90 5.79
N ARG A 43 -7.85 -5.92 6.66
CA ARG A 43 -8.71 -4.73 6.74
C ARG A 43 -8.69 -3.92 5.44
N VAL A 44 -7.51 -3.68 4.89
CA VAL A 44 -7.34 -2.87 3.66
C VAL A 44 -7.91 -3.61 2.45
N TRP A 45 -7.61 -4.90 2.29
CA TRP A 45 -8.11 -5.68 1.16
C TRP A 45 -9.62 -5.92 1.22
N ARG A 46 -10.17 -6.15 2.42
CA ARG A 46 -11.61 -6.25 2.60
C ARG A 46 -12.33 -4.94 2.26
N ALA A 47 -11.77 -3.80 2.67
CA ALA A 47 -12.33 -2.50 2.31
C ALA A 47 -12.34 -2.30 0.77
N ALA A 48 -11.28 -2.72 0.08
CA ALA A 48 -11.24 -2.69 -1.37
C ALA A 48 -12.29 -3.62 -2.02
N GLU A 49 -12.49 -4.83 -1.48
CA GLU A 49 -13.52 -5.77 -1.96
C GLU A 49 -14.94 -5.25 -1.78
N ASP A 50 -15.24 -4.66 -0.62
CA ASP A 50 -16.53 -4.05 -0.31
C ASP A 50 -16.84 -2.88 -1.27
N LEU A 51 -15.80 -2.12 -1.66
CA LEU A 51 -15.86 -1.06 -2.67
C LEU A 51 -15.83 -1.56 -4.13
N ARG A 52 -15.79 -2.88 -4.37
CA ARG A 52 -15.71 -3.51 -5.69
C ARG A 52 -14.40 -3.25 -6.46
N TYR A 53 -13.30 -3.01 -5.75
CA TYR A 53 -11.96 -2.80 -6.31
C TYR A 53 -11.06 -4.04 -6.30
N GLY A 54 -11.63 -5.24 -6.12
CA GLY A 54 -10.89 -6.51 -6.09
C GLY A 54 -10.15 -6.89 -7.39
N SER A 55 -10.34 -6.14 -8.49
CA SER A 55 -9.53 -6.30 -9.70
C SER A 55 -8.18 -5.58 -9.61
N VAL A 56 -8.08 -4.55 -8.76
CA VAL A 56 -6.87 -3.76 -8.51
C VAL A 56 -6.18 -4.25 -7.24
N PHE A 57 -6.90 -4.32 -6.13
CA PHE A 57 -6.42 -4.92 -4.88
C PHE A 57 -6.65 -6.43 -4.94
N VAL A 58 -5.60 -7.19 -5.26
CA VAL A 58 -5.72 -8.63 -5.48
C VAL A 58 -5.16 -9.42 -4.31
N ARG A 59 -5.89 -10.46 -3.88
CA ARG A 59 -5.46 -11.38 -2.80
C ARG A 59 -4.47 -12.44 -3.29
N THR A 60 -3.47 -12.00 -4.02
CA THR A 60 -2.35 -12.85 -4.44
C THR A 60 -1.10 -12.39 -3.69
N PRO A 61 -0.30 -13.31 -3.12
CA PRO A 61 0.99 -12.94 -2.56
C PRO A 61 1.88 -12.27 -3.63
N GLY A 62 2.39 -11.08 -3.31
CA GLY A 62 3.38 -10.37 -4.09
C GLY A 62 4.80 -10.71 -3.66
N PRO A 63 5.80 -9.98 -4.17
CA PRO A 63 7.19 -10.05 -3.71
C PRO A 63 7.37 -9.61 -2.25
N VAL A 64 8.56 -9.87 -1.71
CA VAL A 64 9.07 -9.23 -0.49
C VAL A 64 9.69 -7.90 -0.88
N LEU A 65 9.36 -6.83 -0.18
CA LEU A 65 9.95 -5.50 -0.38
C LEU A 65 10.49 -4.93 0.93
N THR A 66 11.72 -4.42 0.90
CA THR A 66 12.21 -3.58 1.99
C THR A 66 11.82 -2.15 1.70
N ASP A 67 10.85 -1.64 2.46
CA ASP A 67 10.40 -0.26 2.39
C ASP A 67 10.17 0.31 3.80
N ASP A 68 9.69 1.55 3.90
CA ASP A 68 9.53 2.30 5.13
C ASP A 68 8.65 1.59 6.17
N HIS A 69 7.69 0.77 5.73
CA HIS A 69 6.83 -0.02 6.64
C HIS A 69 7.65 -1.01 7.47
N VAL A 70 8.75 -1.56 6.95
CA VAL A 70 9.62 -2.49 7.68
C VAL A 70 10.26 -1.81 8.89
N ALA A 71 10.66 -0.55 8.76
CA ALA A 71 11.20 0.22 9.89
C ALA A 71 10.12 0.52 10.95
N LEU A 72 8.87 0.76 10.52
CA LEU A 72 7.73 0.94 11.42
C LEU A 72 7.39 -0.37 12.16
N GLN A 73 7.37 -1.50 11.46
CA GLN A 73 7.18 -2.83 12.05
C GLN A 73 8.24 -3.13 13.12
N ARG A 74 9.51 -2.85 12.85
CA ARG A 74 10.60 -3.00 13.83
C ARG A 74 10.42 -2.14 15.08
N ALA A 75 9.70 -1.03 14.98
CA ALA A 75 9.35 -0.16 16.10
C ALA A 75 8.04 -0.56 16.80
N GLY A 76 7.46 -1.71 16.45
CA GLY A 76 6.22 -2.24 17.03
C GLY A 76 4.95 -1.64 16.45
N ILE A 77 5.02 -0.91 15.34
CA ILE A 77 3.86 -0.34 14.67
C ILE A 77 3.33 -1.37 13.65
N HIS A 78 2.03 -1.64 13.72
CA HIS A 78 1.33 -2.50 12.78
C HIS A 78 1.22 -1.79 11.42
N ALA A 79 2.26 -1.94 10.60
CA ALA A 79 2.41 -1.23 9.34
C ALA A 79 2.37 -2.20 8.14
N ILE A 80 1.69 -1.79 7.08
CA ILE A 80 1.71 -2.47 5.78
C ILE A 80 2.15 -1.51 4.69
N ASP A 81 2.43 -2.07 3.53
CA ASP A 81 2.71 -1.35 2.30
C ASP A 81 1.71 -1.73 1.19
N VAL A 82 1.18 -0.69 0.53
CA VAL A 82 0.27 -0.75 -0.60
C VAL A 82 1.05 -0.21 -1.78
N VAL A 83 1.63 -1.14 -2.54
CA VAL A 83 2.62 -0.87 -3.58
C VAL A 83 2.33 -1.62 -4.87
N ASP A 84 2.64 -0.99 -6.01
CA ASP A 84 2.67 -1.64 -7.31
C ASP A 84 4.07 -2.18 -7.61
N PHE A 85 4.15 -3.46 -7.98
CA PHE A 85 5.40 -4.14 -8.31
C PHE A 85 5.71 -4.16 -9.82
N ASP A 86 4.79 -3.70 -10.65
CA ASP A 86 4.88 -3.73 -12.12
C ASP A 86 4.51 -2.37 -12.71
N TYR A 87 5.30 -1.34 -12.38
CA TYR A 87 5.08 0.01 -12.89
C TYR A 87 5.57 0.16 -14.34
N GLY A 88 4.61 0.05 -15.26
CA GLY A 88 4.87 -0.15 -16.68
C GLY A 88 5.34 -1.57 -17.01
N PRO A 89 5.53 -1.91 -18.30
CA PRO A 89 5.86 -3.29 -18.70
C PRO A 89 7.13 -3.80 -18.01
N GLY A 90 6.99 -4.77 -17.12
CA GLY A 90 8.11 -5.37 -16.39
C GLY A 90 8.81 -4.38 -15.45
N ASN A 91 8.04 -3.49 -14.81
CA ASN A 91 8.52 -2.44 -13.92
C ASN A 91 9.54 -1.46 -14.55
N SER A 92 9.41 -1.20 -15.85
CA SER A 92 10.42 -0.46 -16.64
C SER A 92 10.44 1.06 -16.42
N TRP A 93 9.39 1.64 -15.83
CA TRP A 93 9.34 3.09 -15.56
C TRP A 93 9.92 3.46 -14.19
N TRP A 94 9.99 2.50 -13.26
CA TRP A 94 10.52 2.74 -11.92
C TRP A 94 11.98 3.19 -11.96
N HIS A 95 12.28 4.30 -11.27
CA HIS A 95 13.63 4.90 -11.22
C HIS A 95 14.21 5.28 -12.59
N THR A 96 13.36 5.65 -13.55
CA THR A 96 13.81 6.15 -14.85
C THR A 96 13.24 7.53 -15.15
N PRO A 97 13.79 8.26 -16.13
CA PRO A 97 13.19 9.49 -16.63
C PRO A 97 11.79 9.31 -17.24
N ASP A 98 11.34 8.08 -17.47
CA ASP A 98 10.00 7.76 -17.98
C ASP A 98 8.95 7.69 -16.85
N ASP A 99 9.34 7.85 -15.59
CA ASP A 99 8.42 8.09 -14.47
C ASP A 99 7.82 9.51 -14.55
N THR A 100 6.87 9.65 -15.45
CA THR A 100 6.24 10.92 -15.81
C THR A 100 4.72 10.87 -15.65
N ILE A 101 4.10 12.05 -15.56
CA ILE A 101 2.67 12.19 -15.24
C ILE A 101 1.74 11.48 -16.24
N ASP A 102 2.18 11.22 -17.48
CA ASP A 102 1.40 10.48 -18.47
C ASP A 102 1.24 8.98 -18.13
N LYS A 103 1.99 8.46 -17.15
CA LYS A 103 1.81 7.10 -16.59
C LYS A 103 0.82 7.07 -15.43
N VAL A 104 0.46 8.24 -14.90
CA VAL A 104 -0.40 8.38 -13.73
C VAL A 104 -1.86 8.46 -14.13
N SER A 105 -2.72 7.75 -13.40
CA SER A 105 -4.16 7.70 -13.63
C SER A 105 -4.93 8.25 -12.43
N ALA A 106 -5.77 9.27 -12.70
CA ALA A 106 -6.71 9.79 -11.70
C ALA A 106 -7.65 8.69 -11.17
N ARG A 107 -7.99 7.69 -11.99
CA ARG A 107 -8.80 6.55 -11.56
C ARG A 107 -8.05 5.70 -10.54
N SER A 108 -6.77 5.43 -10.75
CA SER A 108 -5.94 4.63 -9.84
C SER A 108 -5.80 5.32 -8.48
N LEU A 109 -5.50 6.63 -8.51
CA LEU A 109 -5.46 7.45 -7.31
C LEU A 109 -6.81 7.50 -6.58
N GLN A 110 -7.94 7.58 -7.30
CA GLN A 110 -9.26 7.53 -6.70
C GLN A 110 -9.53 6.20 -6.01
N ILE A 111 -9.20 5.07 -6.64
CA ILE A 111 -9.37 3.73 -6.07
C ILE A 111 -8.59 3.62 -4.75
N VAL A 112 -7.30 3.98 -4.74
CA VAL A 112 -6.47 3.91 -3.52
C VAL A 112 -6.98 4.88 -2.46
N GLY A 113 -7.36 6.09 -2.84
CA GLY A 113 -7.92 7.09 -1.94
C GLY A 113 -9.23 6.65 -1.28
N ASP A 114 -10.14 6.06 -2.05
CA ASP A 114 -11.41 5.52 -1.54
C ASP A 114 -11.17 4.42 -0.50
N VAL A 115 -10.23 3.50 -0.77
CA VAL A 115 -9.85 2.43 0.16
C VAL A 115 -9.24 3.02 1.43
N ALA A 116 -8.32 3.98 1.29
CA ALA A 116 -7.69 4.65 2.44
C ALA A 116 -8.73 5.33 3.34
N VAL A 117 -9.68 6.07 2.74
CA VAL A 117 -10.77 6.72 3.48
C VAL A 117 -11.69 5.70 4.14
N ALA A 118 -12.04 4.61 3.46
CA ALA A 118 -12.88 3.55 4.02
C ALA A 118 -12.21 2.89 5.24
N VAL A 119 -10.91 2.62 5.17
CA VAL A 119 -10.13 2.06 6.28
C VAL A 119 -10.15 3.00 7.48
N ILE A 120 -9.84 4.28 7.28
CA ILE A 120 -9.81 5.28 8.37
C ILE A 120 -11.20 5.50 8.99
N ARG A 121 -12.28 5.44 8.21
CA ARG A 121 -13.66 5.61 8.70
C ARG A 121 -14.25 4.39 9.41
N SER A 122 -13.56 3.25 9.38
CA SER A 122 -14.04 2.01 9.98
C SER A 122 -13.67 1.83 11.45
N PHE A 123 -13.20 2.90 12.10
CA PHE A 123 -12.82 2.95 13.52
C PHE A 123 -13.88 3.66 14.36
#